data_AF-A0A811PN22-F1
#
_entry.id   AF-A0A811PN22-F1
#
_cell.length_a   1.000
_cell.length_b   1.000
_cell.length_c   1.000
_cell.angle_alpha   90.00
_cell.angle_beta   90.00
_cell.angle_gamma   90.00
#
_symmetry.space_group_name_H-M   'P 1'
#
loop_
_entity.id
_entity.type
_entity.pdbx_description
1 polymer ?
#
loop_
_entity_poly.entity_id
_entity_poly.type
_entity_poly.pdbx_seq_one_letter_code
_entity_poly.pdbx_strand_id
1 'polypeptide(L)'
;MPEVSFCMEYAKKKIKDIFPTSRKADLLKQILAIIDRRWEDQMDQPLYGAALYLNPNKYFDLKTDDALAGKLRSAFTEVLAKMVPDQDLQNKIDDQALDYEEGVASAKKLQSTTSKPSLLVVSAVGAHLS
;
A
#
# COMPACT_ATOMS: atom_id res chain seq x y z
N MET A 1 1.91 6.65 -5.52
CA MET A 1 2.59 6.50 -4.21
C MET A 1 3.21 7.84 -3.84
N PRO A 2 2.62 8.58 -2.88
CA PRO A 2 3.00 9.97 -2.60
C PRO A 2 4.46 10.14 -2.19
N GLU A 3 5.01 9.24 -1.38
CA GLU A 3 6.35 9.35 -0.80
C GLU A 3 7.45 9.10 -1.83
N VAL A 4 7.27 8.07 -2.67
CA VAL A 4 8.23 7.72 -3.71
C VAL A 4 8.20 8.77 -4.83
N SER A 5 7.00 9.23 -5.20
CA SER A 5 6.81 10.39 -6.07
C SER A 5 7.47 11.65 -5.49
N PHE A 6 7.34 11.91 -4.18
CA PHE A 6 7.97 13.05 -3.52
C PHE A 6 9.50 13.00 -3.59
N CYS A 7 10.11 11.83 -3.32
CA CYS A 7 11.56 11.66 -3.45
C CYS A 7 12.04 11.93 -4.89
N MET A 8 11.28 11.49 -5.89
CA MET A 8 11.60 11.74 -7.29
C MET A 8 11.47 13.23 -7.66
N GLU A 9 10.38 13.88 -7.26
CA GLU A 9 10.22 15.33 -7.48
C GLU A 9 11.33 16.14 -6.79
N TYR A 10 11.74 15.72 -5.59
CA TYR A 10 12.89 16.30 -4.90
C TYR A 10 14.20 16.12 -5.68
N ALA A 11 14.45 14.91 -6.21
CA ALA A 11 15.63 14.62 -7.02
C ALA A 11 15.66 15.46 -8.31
N LYS A 12 14.53 15.55 -9.05
CA LYS A 12 14.39 16.39 -10.25
C LYS A 12 14.65 17.86 -9.93
N LYS A 13 14.15 18.36 -8.80
CA LYS A 13 14.41 19.73 -8.35
C LYS A 13 15.89 19.99 -8.12
N LYS A 14 16.59 19.11 -7.39
CA LYS A 14 18.03 19.21 -7.16
C LYS A 14 18.83 19.20 -8.46
N ILE A 15 18.44 18.38 -9.43
CA ILE A 15 19.05 18.36 -10.75
C ILE A 15 18.88 19.71 -11.44
N LYS A 16 17.65 20.25 -11.49
CA LYS A 16 17.36 21.58 -12.08
C LYS A 16 18.23 22.68 -11.46
N ASP A 17 18.41 22.67 -10.15
CA ASP A 17 19.21 23.68 -9.42
C ASP A 17 20.71 23.63 -9.80
N ILE A 18 21.24 22.48 -10.23
CA ILE A 18 22.66 22.28 -10.58
C ILE A 18 22.95 22.69 -12.04
N PHE A 19 21.96 22.68 -12.94
CA PHE A 19 22.16 22.99 -14.35
C PHE A 19 21.83 24.47 -14.67
N PRO A 20 22.78 25.29 -15.15
CA PRO A 20 22.52 26.69 -15.47
C PRO A 20 21.54 26.82 -16.66
N THR A 21 20.46 27.57 -16.43
CA THR A 21 19.21 27.60 -17.22
C THR A 21 19.35 28.19 -18.63
N SER A 22 20.43 28.89 -18.97
CA SER A 22 20.49 29.70 -20.21
C SER A 22 21.11 29.02 -21.43
N ARG A 23 22.15 28.20 -21.27
CA ARG A 23 22.88 27.58 -22.40
C ARG A 23 22.59 26.08 -22.58
N LYS A 24 21.98 25.43 -21.59
CA LYS A 24 21.73 23.97 -21.56
C LYS A 24 20.26 23.60 -21.30
N ALA A 25 19.32 24.51 -21.52
CA ALA A 25 17.90 24.28 -21.25
C ALA A 25 17.35 23.05 -21.99
N ASP A 26 17.74 22.86 -23.25
CA ASP A 26 17.26 21.71 -24.04
C ASP A 26 17.88 20.38 -23.59
N LEU A 27 19.15 20.39 -23.14
CA LEU A 27 19.77 19.22 -22.52
C LEU A 27 19.11 18.87 -21.19
N LEU A 28 18.76 19.87 -20.37
CA LEU A 28 18.05 19.65 -19.11
C LEU A 28 16.67 19.02 -19.35
N LYS A 29 15.94 19.49 -20.38
CA LYS A 29 14.67 18.87 -20.79
C LYS A 29 14.85 17.41 -21.18
N GLN A 30 15.87 17.09 -21.98
CA GLN A 30 16.16 15.71 -22.37
C GLN A 30 16.51 14.82 -21.17
N ILE A 31 17.33 15.31 -20.24
CA ILE A 31 17.69 14.60 -19.02
C ILE A 31 16.44 14.29 -18.19
N LEU A 32 15.58 15.30 -17.97
CA LEU A 32 14.35 15.11 -17.21
C LEU A 32 13.41 14.11 -17.90
N ALA A 33 13.29 14.16 -19.23
CA ALA A 33 12.49 13.19 -19.99
C ALA A 33 13.02 11.75 -19.88
N ILE A 34 14.35 11.55 -19.86
CA ILE A 34 14.96 10.23 -19.63
C ILE A 34 14.67 9.75 -18.21
N ILE A 35 14.76 10.65 -17.24
CA ILE A 35 14.47 10.37 -15.83
C ILE A 35 12.99 9.97 -15.66
N ASP A 36 12.07 10.70 -16.27
CA ASP A 36 10.63 10.40 -16.23
C ASP A 36 10.33 9.02 -16.82
N ARG A 37 10.83 8.73 -18.03
CA ARG A 37 10.64 7.41 -18.67
C ARG A 37 11.19 6.27 -17.82
N ARG A 38 12.44 6.40 -17.36
CA ARG A 38 13.06 5.35 -16.52
C ARG A 38 12.32 5.15 -15.21
N TRP A 39 11.78 6.22 -14.65
CA TRP A 39 11.02 6.15 -13.42
C TRP A 39 9.71 5.41 -13.59
N GLU A 40 8.95 5.70 -14.64
CA GLU A 40 7.73 4.98 -14.98
C GLU A 40 8.03 3.49 -15.17
N ASP A 41 9.05 3.15 -15.97
CA ASP A 41 9.45 1.77 -16.24
C ASP A 41 9.92 1.02 -14.98
N GLN A 42 10.63 1.69 -14.07
CA GLN A 42 11.17 1.07 -12.85
C GLN A 42 10.21 1.05 -11.66
N MET A 43 9.19 1.92 -11.64
CA MET A 43 8.27 2.03 -10.50
C MET A 43 6.95 1.29 -10.68
N ASP A 44 6.51 1.03 -11.92
CA ASP A 44 5.34 0.17 -12.16
C ASP A 44 5.74 -1.32 -12.10
N GLN A 45 6.41 -1.71 -11.01
CA GLN A 45 6.89 -3.06 -10.81
C GLN A 45 5.89 -3.84 -9.94
N PRO A 46 5.32 -4.93 -10.46
CA PRO A 46 4.41 -5.81 -9.72
C PRO A 46 4.98 -6.26 -8.37
N LEU A 47 6.30 -6.44 -8.27
CA LEU A 47 6.98 -6.82 -7.02
C LEU A 47 6.74 -5.83 -5.88
N TYR A 48 6.75 -4.53 -6.17
CA TYR A 48 6.49 -3.51 -5.16
C TYR A 48 5.03 -3.50 -4.72
N GLY A 49 4.11 -3.64 -5.69
CA GLY A 49 2.67 -3.80 -5.39
C GLY A 49 2.39 -5.02 -4.52
N ALA A 50 3.02 -6.16 -4.83
CA ALA A 50 2.96 -7.37 -4.03
C ALA A 50 3.51 -7.17 -2.60
N ALA A 51 4.62 -6.46 -2.47
CA ALA A 51 5.20 -6.15 -1.15
C ALA A 51 4.28 -5.26 -0.30
N LEU A 52 3.61 -4.29 -0.92
CA LEU A 52 2.60 -3.47 -0.24
C LEU A 52 1.39 -4.30 0.20
N TYR A 53 0.91 -5.18 -0.68
CA TYR A 53 -0.20 -6.11 -0.40
C TYR A 53 0.10 -6.99 0.83
N LEU A 54 1.30 -7.57 0.89
CA LEU A 54 1.72 -8.45 1.98
C LEU A 54 2.10 -7.71 3.29
N ASN A 55 2.13 -6.37 3.30
CA ASN A 55 2.50 -5.59 4.48
C ASN A 55 1.25 -5.12 5.24
N PRO A 56 0.89 -5.71 6.40
CA PRO A 56 -0.35 -5.36 7.11
C PRO A 56 -0.35 -3.93 7.67
N ASN A 57 0.83 -3.34 7.91
CA ASN A 57 0.94 -1.95 8.35
C ASN A 57 0.68 -0.94 7.22
N LYS A 58 0.54 -1.41 5.97
CA LYS A 58 0.29 -0.58 4.79
C LYS A 58 -1.00 -1.00 4.08
N TYR A 59 -1.14 -2.28 3.76
CA TYR A 59 -2.24 -2.81 2.96
C TYR A 59 -3.62 -2.42 3.51
N PHE A 60 -3.87 -2.60 4.81
CA PHE A 60 -5.20 -2.34 5.37
C PHE A 60 -5.59 -0.86 5.38
N ASP A 61 -4.62 0.04 5.36
CA ASP A 61 -4.89 1.48 5.24
C ASP A 61 -5.14 1.85 3.77
N LEU A 62 -4.49 1.16 2.83
CA LEU A 62 -4.69 1.33 1.38
C LEU A 62 -5.95 0.60 0.87
N LYS A 63 -6.39 -0.46 1.55
CA LYS A 63 -7.55 -1.30 1.20
C LYS A 63 -8.87 -0.53 1.26
N THR A 64 -8.92 0.66 1.87
CA THR A 64 -10.10 1.52 1.85
C THR A 64 -10.46 2.04 0.45
N ASP A 65 -9.51 1.99 -0.49
CA ASP A 65 -9.74 2.23 -1.91
C ASP A 65 -9.74 0.88 -2.65
N ASP A 66 -10.93 0.43 -3.06
CA ASP A 66 -11.13 -0.87 -3.72
C ASP A 66 -10.35 -0.99 -5.04
N ALA A 67 -10.21 0.11 -5.79
CA ALA A 67 -9.46 0.11 -7.04
C ALA A 67 -7.96 -0.08 -6.79
N LEU A 68 -7.42 0.60 -5.77
CA LEU A 68 -6.05 0.42 -5.35
C LEU A 68 -5.82 -0.99 -4.78
N ALA A 69 -6.73 -1.49 -3.94
CA ALA A 69 -6.66 -2.84 -3.38
C ALA A 69 -6.60 -3.90 -4.49
N GLY A 70 -7.47 -3.78 -5.50
CA GLY A 70 -7.47 -4.65 -6.68
C GLY A 70 -6.15 -4.59 -7.47
N LYS A 71 -5.57 -3.39 -7.65
CA LYS A 71 -4.25 -3.25 -8.30
C LYS A 71 -3.15 -3.97 -7.51
N LEU A 72 -3.14 -3.83 -6.19
CA LEU A 72 -2.15 -4.49 -5.32
C LEU A 72 -2.31 -6.02 -5.31
N ARG A 73 -3.56 -6.52 -5.29
CA ARG A 73 -3.84 -7.96 -5.39
C ARG A 73 -3.39 -8.54 -6.73
N SER A 74 -3.68 -7.85 -7.83
CA SER A 74 -3.23 -8.25 -9.17
C SER A 74 -1.70 -8.31 -9.27
N ALA A 75 -1.02 -7.30 -8.72
CA ALA A 75 0.44 -7.27 -8.65
C ALA A 75 1.02 -8.45 -7.85
N PHE A 76 0.39 -8.82 -6.73
CA PHE A 76 0.74 -10.02 -5.98
C PHE A 76 0.57 -11.30 -6.81
N THR A 77 -0.55 -11.49 -7.49
CA THR A 77 -0.79 -12.67 -8.34
C THR A 77 0.23 -12.77 -9.47
N GLU A 78 0.57 -11.66 -10.12
CA GLU A 78 1.56 -11.64 -11.20
C GLU A 78 2.95 -12.06 -10.72
N VAL A 79 3.36 -11.58 -9.54
CA VAL A 79 4.65 -11.93 -8.93
C VAL A 79 4.67 -13.39 -8.50
N LEU A 80 3.59 -13.86 -7.87
CA LEU A 80 3.45 -15.24 -7.42
C LEU A 80 3.60 -16.22 -8.60
N ALA A 81 2.92 -15.95 -9.71
CA ALA A 81 2.99 -16.77 -10.94
C ALA A 81 4.40 -16.83 -11.53
N LYS A 82 5.20 -15.77 -11.40
CA LYS A 82 6.60 -15.73 -11.88
C LYS A 82 7.58 -16.40 -10.91
N MET A 83 7.32 -16.33 -9.60
CA MET A 83 8.24 -16.81 -8.57
C MET A 83 8.07 -18.29 -8.23
N VAL A 84 6.85 -18.81 -8.31
CA VAL A 84 6.52 -20.17 -7.88
C VAL A 84 6.06 -20.95 -9.09
N PRO A 85 6.86 -21.83 -9.72
CA PRO A 85 6.45 -22.56 -10.91
C PRO A 85 5.46 -23.71 -10.62
N ASP A 86 5.42 -24.21 -9.38
CA ASP A 86 4.50 -25.26 -8.95
C ASP A 86 3.10 -24.69 -8.69
N GLN A 87 2.13 -25.13 -9.48
CA GLN A 87 0.76 -24.64 -9.42
C GLN A 87 0.04 -25.04 -8.12
N ASP A 88 0.33 -26.23 -7.56
CA ASP A 88 -0.30 -26.66 -6.30
C ASP A 88 0.22 -25.82 -5.13
N LEU A 89 1.49 -25.44 -5.17
CA LEU A 89 2.08 -24.52 -4.20
C LEU A 89 1.57 -23.09 -4.39
N GLN A 90 1.42 -22.62 -5.63
CA GLN A 90 0.80 -21.32 -5.92
C GLN A 90 -0.60 -21.23 -5.31
N ASN A 91 -1.45 -22.23 -5.54
CA ASN A 91 -2.83 -22.26 -5.03
C ASN A 91 -2.85 -22.18 -3.49
N LYS A 92 -2.00 -22.95 -2.81
CA LYS A 92 -1.89 -22.91 -1.35
C LYS A 92 -1.47 -21.54 -0.82
N ILE A 93 -0.55 -20.87 -1.52
CA ILE A 93 -0.11 -19.52 -1.15
C ILE A 93 -1.23 -18.50 -1.40
N ASP A 94 -1.99 -18.66 -2.49
CA ASP A 94 -3.13 -17.79 -2.82
C ASP A 94 -4.26 -17.92 -1.77
N ASP A 95 -4.58 -19.16 -1.37
CA ASP A 95 -5.53 -19.44 -0.28
C ASP A 95 -5.09 -18.77 1.03
N GLN A 96 -3.82 -18.89 1.41
CA GLN A 96 -3.25 -18.23 2.59
C GLN A 96 -3.27 -16.69 2.49
N ALA A 97 -3.16 -16.14 1.28
CA ALA A 97 -3.26 -14.71 1.06
C ALA A 97 -4.70 -14.22 1.29
N LEU A 98 -5.71 -15.00 0.88
CA LEU A 98 -7.12 -14.72 1.20
C LEU A 98 -7.37 -14.74 2.71
N ASP A 99 -6.86 -15.76 3.41
CA ASP A 99 -6.94 -15.84 4.87
C ASP A 99 -6.28 -14.63 5.56
N TYR A 100 -5.14 -14.16 5.05
CA TYR A 100 -4.46 -12.95 5.54
C TYR A 100 -5.34 -11.70 5.39
N GLU A 101 -6.04 -11.56 4.26
CA GLU A 101 -6.95 -10.44 4.02
C GLU A 101 -8.13 -10.42 4.97
N GLU A 102 -8.68 -11.59 5.31
CA GLU A 102 -9.84 -11.76 6.18
C GLU A 102 -9.46 -11.71 7.67
N GLY A 103 -8.35 -12.36 8.05
CA GLY A 103 -7.90 -12.51 9.43
C GLY A 103 -7.45 -11.20 10.07
N VAL A 104 -6.73 -10.35 9.33
CA VAL A 104 -6.26 -9.06 9.86
C VAL A 104 -7.37 -8.01 9.89
N ALA A 105 -8.35 -8.08 8.98
CA ALA A 105 -9.57 -7.26 9.05
C ALA A 105 -10.36 -7.55 10.35
N SER A 106 -10.41 -8.81 10.76
CA SER A 106 -11.06 -9.24 12.01
C SER A 106 -10.30 -8.75 13.25
N ALA A 107 -8.97 -8.77 13.24
CA ALA A 107 -8.13 -8.25 14.33
C ALA A 107 -8.22 -6.72 14.52
N LYS A 108 -8.23 -5.92 13.43
CA LYS A 108 -8.42 -4.46 13.51
C LYS A 108 -9.85 -4.09 13.96
N LYS A 109 -10.86 -4.88 13.61
CA LYS A 109 -12.25 -4.66 14.07
C LYS A 109 -12.38 -4.83 15.58
N LEU A 110 -11.69 -5.82 16.17
CA LEU A 110 -11.64 -5.99 17.62
C LEU A 110 -10.99 -4.80 18.34
N GLN A 111 -9.86 -4.28 17.85
CA GLN A 111 -9.17 -3.13 18.47
C GLN A 111 -9.95 -1.81 18.39
N SER A 112 -10.73 -1.58 17.33
CA SER A 112 -11.56 -0.38 17.21
C SER A 112 -12.81 -0.42 18.12
N THR A 113 -13.33 -1.61 18.43
CA THR A 113 -14.45 -1.79 19.39
C THR A 113 -14.03 -1.61 20.85
N THR A 114 -12.77 -1.90 21.20
CA THR A 114 -12.25 -1.75 22.57
C THR A 114 -11.87 -0.31 22.94
N SER A 115 -11.78 0.60 21.97
CA SER A 115 -11.39 2.00 22.21
C SER A 115 -12.57 2.97 22.45
N LYS A 116 -13.82 2.51 22.39
CA LYS A 116 -14.99 3.32 22.80
C LYS A 116 -15.40 2.92 24.22
N PRO A 117 -15.29 3.80 25.24
CA PRO A 117 -15.89 3.52 26.53
C PRO A 117 -17.42 3.57 26.36
N SER A 118 -18.07 2.41 26.46
CA SER A 118 -19.53 2.33 26.54
C SER A 118 -20.00 3.00 27.84
N LEU A 119 -20.47 4.24 27.75
CA LEU A 119 -21.29 4.88 28.79
C LEU A 119 -22.69 4.23 28.80
N LEU A 120 -22.82 2.97 29.21
CA LEU A 120 -24.14 2.37 29.45
C LEU A 120 -24.02 1.16 30.39
N VAL A 121 -23.72 1.36 31.67
CA VAL A 121 -24.23 0.53 32.77
C VAL A 121 -24.22 1.38 34.04
N VAL A 122 -25.35 1.96 34.44
CA VAL A 122 -25.96 1.79 35.78
C VAL A 122 -27.40 2.33 35.68
N SER A 123 -28.34 1.45 35.35
CA SER A 123 -29.72 1.64 35.78
C SER A 123 -30.29 0.26 36.06
N ALA A 124 -31.00 0.17 37.20
CA ALA A 124 -31.58 -1.02 37.84
C ALA A 124 -30.62 -1.90 38.65
N VAL A 125 -30.62 -1.73 39.99
CA VAL A 125 -31.11 -2.72 40.97
C VAL A 125 -31.41 -1.97 42.27
N GLY A 126 -32.62 -2.13 42.82
CA GLY A 126 -32.90 -1.67 44.19
C GLY A 126 -34.36 -1.36 44.52
N ALA A 127 -35.31 -2.17 44.06
CA ALA A 127 -36.61 -2.26 44.72
C ALA A 127 -36.57 -3.38 45.76
N HIS A 128 -37.01 -3.04 46.98
CA HIS A 128 -37.55 -3.89 48.05
C HIS A 128 -36.63 -4.36 49.20
N LEU A 129 -37.18 -4.15 50.43
CA LEU A 129 -36.78 -4.52 51.81
C LEU A 129 -35.98 -3.40 52.52
N SER A 130 -36.50 -2.69 53.54
CA SER A 130 -37.51 -2.97 54.57
C SER A 130 -38.37 -1.75 54.90
#